data_AF-A0A2E4G3L0-F1
#
_entry.id   AF-A0A2E4G3L0-F1
#
_cell.length_a   1.000
_cell.length_b   1.000
_cell.length_c   1.000
_cell.angle_alpha   90.00
_cell.angle_beta   90.00
_cell.angle_gamma   90.00
#
_symmetry.space_group_name_H-M   'P 1'
#
loop_
_entity.id
_entity.type
_entity.pdbx_description
1 polymer ?
#
loop_
_entity_poly.entity_id
_entity_poly.type
_entity_poly.pdbx_seq_one_letter_code
_entity_poly.pdbx_strand_id
1 'polypeptide(L)' 'MNWSGPKSSEIVQLVDINGRILLNRRIESSLKLDLSELPKGIYFVKAGNSVQKIMKL' A
#
# COMPACT_ATOMS: atom_id res chain seq x y z
N MET A 1 12.05 6.81 -11.15
CA MET A 1 10.98 7.26 -10.24
C MET A 1 11.40 6.86 -8.83
N ASN A 2 11.94 7.80 -8.04
CA ASN A 2 12.44 7.52 -6.69
C ASN A 2 11.29 7.62 -5.70
N TRP A 3 10.90 6.51 -5.08
CA TRP A 3 9.89 6.50 -4.02
C TRP A 3 10.58 6.67 -2.67
N SER A 4 10.25 7.74 -1.95
CA SER A 4 10.84 8.09 -0.65
C SER A 4 10.08 7.48 0.55
N GLY A 5 9.13 6.57 0.32
CA GLY A 5 8.27 6.01 1.36
C GLY A 5 7.27 7.02 1.97
N PRO A 6 6.34 6.55 2.82
CA PRO A 6 5.41 7.41 3.54
C PRO A 6 6.13 8.25 4.61
N LYS A 7 5.76 9.54 4.71
CA LYS A 7 6.20 10.43 5.81
C LYS A 7 5.43 10.07 7.09
N SER A 8 6.03 10.29 8.27
CA SER A 8 5.35 10.00 9.54
C SER A 8 4.04 10.80 9.63
N SER A 9 2.99 10.17 10.16
CA SER A 9 1.57 10.61 10.22
C SER A 9 0.69 10.36 8.97
N GLU A 10 1.24 9.84 7.87
CA GLU A 10 0.46 9.53 6.68
C GLU A 10 -0.39 8.26 6.84
N ILE A 11 -1.59 8.28 6.24
CA ILE A 11 -2.44 7.09 6.11
C ILE A 11 -1.95 6.28 4.93
N VAL A 12 -1.69 5.00 5.17
CA VAL A 12 -1.41 4.02 4.11
C VAL A 12 -2.59 3.10 3.89
N GLN A 13 -2.95 2.97 2.63
CA GLN A 13 -4.02 2.10 2.18
C GLN A 13 -3.48 1.05 1.22
N LEU A 14 -3.86 -0.21 1.42
CA LEU A 14 -3.73 -1.26 0.40
C LEU A 14 -5.09 -1.43 -0.25
N VAL A 15 -5.13 -1.36 -1.57
CA VAL A 15 -6.36 -1.40 -2.37
C VAL A 15 -6.22 -2.48 -3.44
N ASP A 16 -7.26 -3.28 -3.67
CA ASP A 16 -7.28 -4.24 -4.77
C ASP A 16 -7.62 -3.58 -6.12
N ILE A 17 -7.60 -4.37 -7.20
CA ILE A 17 -7.90 -3.89 -8.57
C ILE A 17 -9.33 -3.35 -8.74
N ASN A 18 -10.26 -3.77 -7.89
CA ASN A 18 -11.66 -3.34 -7.91
C ASN A 18 -11.88 -2.09 -7.04
N GLY A 19 -10.83 -1.56 -6.41
CA GLY A 19 -10.92 -0.40 -5.52
C GLY A 19 -11.30 -0.75 -4.08
N ARG A 20 -11.36 -2.03 -3.71
CA ARG A 20 -11.65 -2.45 -2.33
C ARG A 20 -10.43 -2.19 -1.45
N ILE A 21 -10.64 -1.47 -0.35
CA ILE A 21 -9.62 -1.24 0.67
C ILE A 21 -9.42 -2.52 1.49
N LEU A 22 -8.22 -3.09 1.44
CA LEU A 22 -7.80 -4.28 2.19
C LEU A 22 -7.06 -3.92 3.48
N LEU A 23 -6.40 -2.76 3.52
CA LEU A 23 -5.74 -2.21 4.69
C LEU A 23 -5.87 -0.69 4.69
N ASN A 24 -6.10 -0.10 5.86
CA ASN A 24 -6.14 1.35 6.06
C ASN A 24 -5.54 1.67 7.44
N ARG A 25 -4.29 2.12 7.48
CA ARG A 25 -3.54 2.30 8.73
C ARG A 25 -2.75 3.60 8.70
N ARG A 26 -2.81 4.36 9.80
CA ARG A 26 -1.89 5.48 10.03
C ARG A 26 -0.50 4.96 10.35
N ILE A 27 0.50 5.49 9.68
CA ILE A 27 1.90 5.11 9.87
C ILE A 27 2.59 6.12 10.77
N GLU A 28 3.09 5.65 11.92
CA GLU A 28 3.90 6.45 12.85
C GLU A 28 5.41 6.27 12.60
N SER A 29 5.84 5.12 12.05
CA SER A 29 7.22 4.76 11.68
C SER A 29 7.24 3.79 10.50
N SER A 30 8.39 3.26 10.04
CA SER A 30 8.43 2.37 8.87
C SER A 30 7.47 1.16 8.99
N LEU A 31 6.64 0.94 7.96
CA LEU A 31 5.71 -0.18 7.89
C LEU A 31 6.17 -1.20 6.84
N LYS A 32 6.26 -2.47 7.23
CA LYS A 32 6.31 -3.60 6.29
C LYS A 32 4.90 -4.16 6.12
N LEU A 33 4.47 -4.30 4.87
CA LEU A 33 3.22 -4.96 4.52
C LEU A 33 3.53 -6.39 4.10
N ASP A 34 2.96 -7.36 4.81
CA ASP A 34 2.98 -8.75 4.36
C ASP A 34 1.83 -8.97 3.36
N LEU A 35 2.18 -9.45 2.18
CA LEU A 35 1.26 -9.73 1.08
C LEU A 35 1.17 -11.24 0.81
N SER A 36 1.77 -12.09 1.64
CA SER A 36 1.88 -13.55 1.47
C SER A 36 0.50 -14.20 1.23
N GLU A 37 -0.46 -13.91 2.09
CA GLU A 37 -1.83 -14.46 2.12
C GLU A 37 -2.78 -13.87 1.05
N LEU A 38 -2.35 -12.86 0.30
CA LEU A 38 -3.22 -12.25 -0.71
C LEU A 38 -3.28 -13.12 -1.98
N PRO A 39 -4.43 -13.20 -2.68
CA PRO A 39 -4.49 -13.82 -3.99
C PRO A 39 -3.51 -13.19 -4.98
N LYS A 40 -3.09 -13.94 -6.00
CA LYS A 40 -2.37 -13.38 -7.15
C LYS A 40 -3.22 -12.29 -7.80
N GLY A 41 -2.59 -11.19 -8.19
CA GLY A 41 -3.32 -10.06 -8.76
C GLY A 41 -2.59 -8.73 -8.67
N ILE A 42 -3.33 -7.67 -9.02
CA ILE A 42 -2.85 -6.29 -8.98
C ILE A 42 -3.40 -5.60 -7.74
N TYR A 43 -2.50 -4.92 -7.04
CA TYR A 43 -2.80 -4.12 -5.86
C TYR A 43 -2.21 -2.73 -6.00
N PHE A 44 -2.76 -1.79 -5.23
CA PHE A 44 -2.29 -0.42 -5.14
C PHE A 44 -2.02 -0.06 -3.70
N VAL A 45 -0.81 0.43 -3.42
CA VAL A 45 -0.48 1.05 -2.14
C VAL A 45 -0.60 2.55 -2.31
N LYS A 46 -1.48 3.17 -1.51
CA LYS A 46 -1.64 4.62 -1.45
C LYS A 46 -1.05 5.13 -0.14
N ALA A 47 -0.24 6.17 -0.21
CA ALA A 47 0.43 6.80 0.92
C ALA A 47 0.44 8.32 0.68
N GLY A 48 -0.43 9.07 1.35
CA GLY A 48 -0.64 10.48 1.03
C GLY A 48 -1.00 10.68 -0.45
N ASN A 49 -0.22 11.49 -1.17
CA ASN A 49 -0.38 11.73 -2.61
C ASN A 49 0.36 10.70 -3.50
N SER A 50 1.05 9.73 -2.91
CA SER A 50 1.78 8.71 -3.64
C SER A 50 0.92 7.47 -3.85
N VAL A 51 0.95 6.92 -5.06
CA VAL A 51 0.32 5.65 -5.40
C VAL A 51 1.34 4.75 -6.08
N GLN A 52 1.46 3.51 -5.60
CA GLN A 52 2.34 2.50 -6.18
C GLN A 52 1.55 1.25 -6.54
N LYS A 53 1.73 0.77 -7.77
CA LYS A 53 1.18 -0.52 -8.23
C LYS A 53 2.09 -1.66 -7.81
N ILE A 54 1.50 -2.73 -7.29
CA ILE A 54 2.16 -3.99 -6.94
C ILE A 54 1.49 -5.12 -7.74
N MET A 55 2.29 -6.00 -8.31
CA MET A 55 1.81 -7.23 -8.95
C MET A 55 2.28 -8.41 -8.13
N LYS A 56 1.33 -9.21 -7.61
CA LYS A 56 1.61 -10.46 -6.93
C LYS A 56 1.42 -11.61 -7.92
N LEU A 57 2.51 -12.34 -8.16
CA LEU A 57 2.61 -13.44 -9.13
C LEU A 57 2.44 -14.81 -8.50
#